data_AF-A0A8J7RD05-F1
#
_entry.id   AF-A0A8J7RD05-F1
#
_cell.length_a   1.000
_cell.length_b   1.000
_cell.length_c   1.000
_cell.angle_alpha   90.00
_cell.angle_beta   90.00
_cell.angle_gamma   90.00
#
_symmetry.space_group_name_H-M   'P 1'
#
loop_
_entity.id
_entity.type
_entity.pdbx_description
1 polymer ?
#
loop_
_entity_poly.entity_id
_entity_poly.type
_entity_poly.pdbx_seq_one_letter_code
_entity_poly.pdbx_strand_id
1 'polypeptide(L)'
;MRVRNREWVAKEAAVVVLVFVLGVARVWVAPGALVGPAMPPLSPWVEGAAACAWGLLVPGALGLLVEERTRPGGAAVVAFVLPLIASSATAWAPPVSPFFLGGLGAGAALVFWTFWENRADRLSQAVSLEVLLGAAAVLVLVAVPLVRAPTSSLAWTAGFFVLAAGLTLWAIRPVRGSETFLLGPAGSGKTLLFLAMYTHMVREFSGQREEVIFAAGEGEEEEKMRIERLLSDLEDGLLPSPTGAADLGVYRLSGRRFQVAPVEFTFLDYAGRYAPPLSRSEYAGAVKQVAAAVKVEPRQVGDWIGRFEYLKQFREQYGGEVAGVMDAFVPACVHRHLERAGKVLFLIDGDHIVDFHQEGRRALTRLFGQYSRVMETLGRDRVYGFVVTKADRIYDLAEIDETSVGAARVEHALYDLLLEINTFNEIHNRARSVPVHFLAVSTDATLRPVGAGENNGEEERLRQLYPWRIGAVVKCGF
;
A
#
# COMPACT_ATOMS: atom_id res chain seq x y z
N MET A 1 4.99 -13.41 -5.27
CA MET A 1 5.62 -12.93 -6.53
C MET A 1 5.07 -11.57 -6.99
N ARG A 2 5.88 -10.68 -7.61
CA ARG A 2 5.37 -9.47 -8.30
C ARG A 2 5.08 -9.75 -9.77
N VAL A 3 3.87 -9.45 -10.22
CA VAL A 3 3.41 -9.68 -11.60
C VAL A 3 4.08 -8.65 -12.52
N ARG A 4 4.72 -9.13 -13.60
CA ARG A 4 5.43 -8.32 -14.63
C ARG A 4 6.49 -7.35 -14.10
N ASN A 5 7.25 -7.76 -13.09
CA ASN A 5 8.29 -6.93 -12.46
C ASN A 5 9.30 -6.33 -13.46
N ARG A 6 9.80 -7.13 -14.42
CA ARG A 6 10.86 -6.70 -15.37
C ARG A 6 10.47 -5.49 -16.21
N GLU A 7 9.26 -5.48 -16.78
CA GLU A 7 8.80 -4.37 -17.64
C GLU A 7 8.58 -3.08 -16.85
N TRP A 8 8.14 -3.21 -15.60
CA TRP A 8 7.96 -2.08 -14.70
C TRP A 8 9.31 -1.47 -14.32
N VAL A 9 10.26 -2.30 -13.86
CA VAL A 9 11.63 -1.87 -13.54
C VAL A 9 12.29 -1.19 -14.73
N ALA A 10 12.11 -1.70 -15.95
CA ALA A 10 12.68 -1.10 -17.16
C ALA A 10 12.16 0.32 -17.43
N LYS A 11 10.85 0.57 -17.25
CA LYS A 11 10.27 1.91 -17.42
C LYS A 11 10.79 2.91 -16.40
N GLU A 12 10.92 2.48 -15.15
CA GLU A 12 11.42 3.33 -14.08
C GLU A 12 12.92 3.60 -14.22
N ALA A 13 13.70 2.59 -14.60
CA ALA A 13 15.09 2.76 -14.94
C ALA A 13 15.27 3.76 -16.09
N ALA A 14 14.43 3.72 -17.13
CA ALA A 14 14.48 4.69 -18.22
C ALA A 14 14.25 6.14 -17.74
N VAL A 15 13.32 6.34 -16.80
CA VAL A 15 13.03 7.67 -16.22
C VAL A 15 14.21 8.16 -15.39
N VAL A 16 14.77 7.30 -14.54
CA VAL A 16 15.96 7.61 -13.72
C VAL A 16 17.15 7.97 -14.61
N VAL A 17 17.41 7.20 -15.67
CA VAL A 17 18.47 7.49 -16.64
C VAL A 17 18.22 8.81 -17.36
N LEU A 18 16.99 9.09 -17.78
CA LEU A 18 16.66 10.35 -18.44
C LEU A 18 16.86 11.55 -17.51
N VAL A 19 16.41 11.46 -16.26
CA VAL A 19 16.63 12.51 -15.23
C VAL A 19 18.12 12.73 -14.99
N PHE A 20 18.91 11.65 -14.89
CA PHE A 20 20.36 11.74 -14.73
C PHE A 20 21.03 12.42 -15.92
N VAL A 21 20.70 12.02 -17.16
CA VAL A 21 21.24 12.61 -18.39
C VAL A 21 20.90 14.09 -18.48
N LEU A 22 19.66 14.49 -18.14
CA LEU A 22 19.26 15.90 -18.09
C LEU A 22 20.03 16.69 -17.02
N GLY A 23 20.26 16.07 -15.86
CA GLY A 23 21.08 16.64 -14.79
C GLY A 23 22.54 16.86 -15.23
N VAL A 24 23.14 15.88 -15.91
CA VAL A 24 24.51 16.01 -16.46
C VAL A 24 24.55 17.06 -17.57
N ALA A 25 23.62 17.02 -18.52
CA ALA A 25 23.55 18.00 -19.62
C ALA A 25 23.46 19.45 -19.09
N ARG A 26 22.69 19.68 -18.02
CA ARG A 26 22.66 20.96 -17.30
C ARG A 26 24.06 21.36 -16.82
N VAL A 27 24.78 20.46 -16.13
CA VAL A 27 26.13 20.74 -15.61
C VAL A 27 27.12 21.08 -16.72
N TRP A 28 26.96 20.54 -17.92
CA TRP A 28 27.82 20.85 -19.07
C TRP A 28 27.47 22.18 -19.76
N VAL A 29 26.20 22.58 -19.77
CA VAL A 29 25.74 23.85 -20.39
C VAL A 29 25.90 25.05 -19.46
N ALA A 30 25.81 24.84 -18.15
CA ALA A 30 25.87 25.86 -17.11
C ALA A 30 27.23 26.55 -16.83
N PRO A 31 28.43 25.98 -17.04
CA PRO A 31 29.69 26.55 -16.54
C PRO A 31 29.99 27.92 -17.14
N GLY A 32 29.59 28.17 -18.40
CA GLY A 32 29.76 29.45 -19.06
C GLY A 32 28.74 30.53 -18.65
N ALA A 33 27.60 30.15 -18.06
CA ALA A 33 26.47 31.04 -17.81
C ALA A 33 26.36 31.49 -16.35
N LEU A 34 26.80 30.66 -15.39
CA LEU A 34 26.70 30.94 -13.94
C LEU A 34 27.97 31.53 -13.32
N VAL A 35 29.11 31.48 -14.02
CA VAL A 35 30.44 31.93 -13.53
C VAL A 35 30.85 33.29 -14.14
N GLY A 36 30.03 33.85 -15.03
CA GLY A 36 30.31 35.14 -15.67
C GLY A 36 30.05 36.35 -14.74
N PRO A 37 30.68 37.51 -14.99
CA PRO A 37 30.51 38.75 -14.22
C PRO A 37 29.09 39.35 -14.25
N ALA A 38 28.14 38.70 -14.92
CA ALA A 38 26.75 39.10 -15.03
C ALA A 38 25.86 38.57 -13.88
N MET A 39 26.37 37.67 -13.02
CA MET A 39 25.67 37.24 -11.81
C MET A 39 25.88 38.28 -10.70
N PRO A 40 24.82 38.94 -10.20
CA PRO A 40 24.92 39.69 -8.96
C PRO A 40 25.30 38.71 -7.84
N PRO A 41 26.13 39.10 -6.86
CA PRO A 41 26.26 38.32 -5.65
C PRO A 41 24.86 38.13 -5.07
N LEU A 42 24.39 36.89 -5.01
CA LEU A 42 23.13 36.58 -4.35
C LEU A 42 23.29 36.91 -2.87
N SER A 43 22.19 37.26 -2.21
CA SER A 43 22.27 37.44 -0.77
C SER A 43 22.70 36.10 -0.14
N PRO A 44 23.56 36.11 0.89
CA PRO A 44 23.98 34.88 1.59
C PRO A 44 22.80 34.03 2.07
N TRP A 45 21.64 34.67 2.30
CA TRP A 45 20.39 34.02 2.65
C TRP A 45 19.79 33.17 1.53
N VAL A 46 19.87 33.62 0.28
CA VAL A 46 19.35 32.88 -0.88
C VAL A 46 20.23 31.67 -1.19
N GLU A 47 21.55 31.84 -1.13
CA GLU A 47 22.51 30.75 -1.28
C GLU A 47 22.40 29.74 -0.12
N GLY A 48 22.24 30.24 1.11
CA GLY A 48 21.99 29.41 2.29
C GLY A 48 20.67 28.63 2.20
N ALA A 49 19.59 29.26 1.75
CA ALA A 49 18.31 28.59 1.56
C ALA A 49 18.38 27.49 0.49
N ALA A 50 19.04 27.74 -0.64
CA ALA A 50 19.25 26.74 -1.67
C ALA A 50 20.10 25.57 -1.14
N ALA A 51 21.20 25.86 -0.43
CA ALA A 51 22.04 24.83 0.19
C ALA A 51 21.27 23.99 1.22
N CYS A 52 20.42 24.61 2.04
CA CYS A 52 19.54 23.92 2.99
C CYS A 52 18.55 22.99 2.27
N ALA A 53 17.91 23.46 1.20
CA ALA A 53 17.00 22.66 0.38
C ALA A 53 17.68 21.43 -0.25
N TRP A 54 18.91 21.59 -0.75
CA TRP A 54 19.69 20.46 -1.26
C TRP A 54 20.07 19.46 -0.15
N GLY A 55 20.41 19.96 1.03
CA GLY A 55 20.67 19.12 2.20
C GLY A 55 19.45 18.32 2.63
N LEU A 56 18.25 18.90 2.59
CA LEU A 56 16.98 18.23 2.92
C LEU A 56 16.64 17.08 1.96
N LEU A 57 16.87 17.29 0.66
CA LEU A 57 16.52 16.33 -0.38
C LEU A 57 17.34 15.03 -0.33
N VAL A 58 18.58 15.06 0.17
CA VAL A 58 19.46 13.88 0.21
C VAL A 58 18.91 12.79 1.16
N PRO A 59 18.63 13.07 2.45
CA PRO A 59 17.97 12.13 3.33
C PRO A 59 16.58 11.76 2.82
N GLY A 60 15.81 12.74 2.32
CA GLY A 60 14.48 12.49 1.74
C GLY A 60 14.52 11.43 0.64
N ALA A 61 15.47 11.54 -0.30
CA ALA A 61 15.68 10.57 -1.36
C ALA A 61 16.04 9.17 -0.83
N LEU A 62 16.93 9.09 0.17
CA LEU A 62 17.29 7.83 0.82
C LEU A 62 16.10 7.20 1.57
N GLY A 63 15.30 8.02 2.26
CA GLY A 63 14.08 7.56 2.92
C GLY A 63 13.07 6.99 1.93
N LEU A 64 12.91 7.63 0.77
CA LEU A 64 12.06 7.09 -0.31
C LEU A 64 12.62 5.78 -0.91
N LEU A 65 13.92 5.49 -0.81
CA LEU A 65 14.46 4.22 -1.32
C LEU A 65 14.09 3.00 -0.46
N VAL A 66 13.72 3.22 0.80
CA VAL A 66 13.41 2.16 1.76
C VAL A 66 12.17 1.38 1.35
N GLU A 67 11.07 2.06 1.01
CA GLU A 67 9.82 1.40 0.62
C GLU A 67 9.77 1.12 -0.89
N GLU A 68 9.28 -0.06 -1.27
CA GLU A 68 9.18 -0.45 -2.69
C GLU A 68 8.34 0.54 -3.53
N ARG A 69 7.36 1.20 -2.90
CA ARG A 69 6.42 2.13 -3.53
C ARG A 69 7.03 3.46 -3.91
N THR A 70 7.90 3.98 -3.05
CA THR A 70 8.53 5.29 -3.19
C THR A 70 9.93 5.18 -3.79
N ARG A 71 10.51 3.97 -3.83
CA ARG A 71 11.84 3.69 -4.38
C ARG A 71 12.09 4.30 -5.77
N PRO A 72 11.15 4.26 -6.73
CA PRO A 72 11.35 4.88 -8.04
C PRO A 72 11.50 6.40 -7.94
N GLY A 73 10.68 7.03 -7.08
CA GLY A 73 10.79 8.46 -6.76
C GLY A 73 12.11 8.78 -6.06
N GLY A 74 12.51 7.98 -5.07
CA GLY A 74 13.83 8.12 -4.41
C GLY A 74 14.99 8.03 -5.40
N ALA A 75 14.97 7.05 -6.29
CA ALA A 75 15.99 6.90 -7.34
C ALA A 75 16.00 8.08 -8.31
N ALA A 76 14.84 8.61 -8.69
CA ALA A 76 14.74 9.81 -9.54
C ALA A 76 15.28 11.06 -8.82
N VAL A 77 15.00 11.24 -7.52
CA VAL A 77 15.56 12.34 -6.73
C VAL A 77 17.08 12.20 -6.60
N VAL A 78 17.60 11.00 -6.35
CA VAL A 78 19.07 10.77 -6.35
C VAL A 78 19.67 11.12 -7.71
N ALA A 79 19.08 10.65 -8.82
CA ALA A 79 19.53 10.97 -10.17
C ALA A 79 19.48 12.47 -10.49
N PHE A 80 18.54 13.20 -9.88
CA PHE A 80 18.41 14.65 -10.00
C PHE A 80 19.46 15.42 -9.18
N VAL A 81 19.70 15.00 -7.94
CA VAL A 81 20.57 15.69 -6.98
C VAL A 81 22.06 15.37 -7.20
N LEU A 82 22.39 14.13 -7.58
CA LEU A 82 23.79 13.68 -7.69
C LEU A 82 24.64 14.50 -8.67
N PRO A 83 24.18 14.84 -9.90
CA PRO A 83 24.95 15.69 -10.81
C PRO A 83 25.18 17.10 -10.23
N LEU A 84 24.23 17.62 -9.45
CA LEU A 84 24.34 18.94 -8.83
C LEU A 84 25.43 18.95 -7.75
N ILE A 85 25.44 17.94 -6.86
CA ILE A 85 26.48 17.79 -5.83
C ILE A 85 27.87 17.64 -6.47
N ALA A 86 27.98 16.82 -7.51
CA ALA A 86 29.25 16.63 -8.23
C ALA A 86 29.78 17.93 -8.86
N SER A 87 28.88 18.76 -9.43
CA SER A 87 29.25 20.05 -9.99
C SER A 87 29.73 21.04 -8.93
N SER A 88 29.13 21.06 -7.73
CA SER A 88 29.60 21.92 -6.64
C SER A 88 30.95 21.47 -6.06
N ALA A 89 31.23 20.17 -6.02
CA ALA A 89 32.48 19.64 -5.49
C ALA A 89 33.69 19.98 -6.39
N THR A 90 33.48 20.12 -7.69
CA THR A 90 34.54 20.46 -8.66
C THR A 90 34.85 21.96 -8.72
N ALA A 91 33.98 22.83 -8.17
CA ALA A 91 34.11 24.28 -8.21
C ALA A 91 34.99 24.89 -7.09
N TRP A 92 35.71 24.07 -6.29
CA TRP A 92 36.61 24.52 -5.20
C TRP A 92 35.96 25.43 -4.14
N ALA A 93 34.63 25.45 -4.04
CA ALA A 93 33.91 26.04 -2.91
C ALA A 93 33.84 24.99 -1.77
N PRO A 94 34.00 25.38 -0.48
CA PRO A 94 34.00 24.43 0.62
C PRO A 94 32.74 23.56 0.58
N PRO A 95 32.86 22.22 0.68
CA PRO A 95 31.83 21.29 0.22
C PRO A 95 30.58 21.26 1.10
N VAL A 96 30.50 22.04 2.17
CA VAL A 96 29.43 21.91 3.15
C VAL A 96 29.21 23.25 3.87
N SER A 97 28.30 24.08 3.36
CA SER A 97 27.87 25.26 4.12
C SER A 97 27.13 24.79 5.40
N PRO A 98 27.16 25.55 6.51
CA PRO A 98 26.37 25.24 7.71
C PRO A 98 24.88 25.05 7.40
N PHE A 99 24.38 25.76 6.38
CA PHE A 99 23.01 25.60 5.88
C PHE A 99 22.76 24.23 5.25
N PHE A 100 23.72 23.68 4.49
CA PHE A 100 23.60 22.32 3.93
C PHE A 100 23.61 21.25 5.04
N LEU A 101 24.48 21.38 6.05
CA LEU A 101 24.46 20.48 7.23
C LEU A 101 23.14 20.59 7.99
N GLY A 102 22.63 21.81 8.20
CA GLY A 102 21.34 22.04 8.81
C GLY A 102 20.20 21.36 8.03
N GLY A 103 20.23 21.48 6.70
CA GLY A 103 19.31 20.79 5.80
C GLY A 103 19.39 19.27 5.92
N LEU A 104 20.61 18.70 5.94
CA LEU A 104 20.81 17.25 6.14
C LEU A 104 20.24 16.77 7.47
N GLY A 105 20.49 17.51 8.56
CA GLY A 105 19.98 17.19 9.89
C GLY A 105 18.46 17.23 9.95
N ALA A 106 17.85 18.30 9.41
CA ALA A 106 16.40 18.44 9.33
C ALA A 106 15.76 17.35 8.46
N GLY A 107 16.39 17.00 7.33
CA GLY A 107 15.91 15.95 6.43
C GLY A 107 15.99 14.58 7.08
N ALA A 108 17.08 14.28 7.78
CA ALA A 108 17.22 13.05 8.55
C ALA A 108 16.18 12.95 9.67
N ALA A 109 15.90 14.05 10.37
CA ALA A 109 14.85 14.11 11.39
C ALA A 109 13.45 13.87 10.79
N LEU A 110 13.16 14.43 9.61
CA LEU A 110 11.91 14.21 8.88
C LEU A 110 11.76 12.74 8.45
N VAL A 111 12.80 12.14 7.89
CA VAL A 111 12.81 10.70 7.53
C VAL A 111 12.60 9.84 8.77
N PHE A 112 13.31 10.14 9.85
CA PHE A 112 13.16 9.40 11.11
C PHE A 112 11.74 9.53 11.67
N TRP A 113 11.18 10.74 11.70
CA TRP A 113 9.82 10.98 12.20
C TRP A 113 8.76 10.28 11.34
N THR A 114 8.85 10.38 10.01
CA THR A 114 7.92 9.71 9.08
C THR A 114 8.02 8.19 9.14
N PHE A 115 9.24 7.66 9.32
CA PHE A 115 9.46 6.23 9.54
C PHE A 115 8.88 5.76 10.89
N TRP A 116 9.07 6.55 11.95
CA TRP A 116 8.54 6.28 13.28
C TRP A 116 7.01 6.31 13.34
N GLU A 117 6.37 7.13 12.52
CA GLU A 117 4.91 7.17 12.41
C GLU A 117 4.33 6.19 11.38
N ASN A 118 5.19 5.46 10.63
CA ASN A 118 4.79 4.62 9.50
C ASN A 118 3.96 5.40 8.46
N ARG A 119 4.38 6.64 8.18
CA ARG A 119 3.72 7.62 7.30
C ARG A 119 4.57 7.96 6.08
N ALA A 120 4.85 6.98 5.25
CA ALA A 120 5.58 7.20 4.00
C ALA A 120 4.82 8.05 2.98
N ASP A 121 3.49 8.15 3.12
CA ASP A 121 2.65 9.13 2.43
C ASP A 121 3.11 10.56 2.73
N ARG A 122 3.38 10.88 4.00
CA ARG A 122 3.90 12.19 4.42
C ARG A 122 5.31 12.43 3.89
N LEU A 123 6.17 11.41 3.90
CA LEU A 123 7.53 11.52 3.35
C LEU A 123 7.49 11.83 1.84
N SER A 124 6.67 11.10 1.07
CA SER A 124 6.50 11.35 -0.37
C SER A 124 5.97 12.76 -0.65
N GLN A 125 5.00 13.24 0.13
CA GLN A 125 4.46 14.60 -0.01
C GLN A 125 5.51 15.66 0.33
N ALA A 126 6.26 15.48 1.41
CA ALA A 126 7.31 16.41 1.82
C ALA A 126 8.41 16.51 0.77
N VAL A 127 8.94 15.37 0.29
CA VAL A 127 9.96 15.37 -0.77
C VAL A 127 9.42 15.95 -2.08
N SER A 128 8.15 15.70 -2.44
CA SER A 128 7.54 16.32 -3.62
C SER A 128 7.48 17.85 -3.50
N LEU A 129 7.08 18.34 -2.32
CA LEU A 129 7.04 19.76 -2.04
C LEU A 129 8.45 20.38 -2.08
N GLU A 130 9.45 19.68 -1.53
CA GLU A 130 10.85 20.11 -1.57
C GLU A 130 11.38 20.19 -3.01
N VAL A 131 11.10 19.20 -3.86
CA VAL A 131 11.46 19.23 -5.29
C VAL A 131 10.77 20.40 -5.98
N LEU A 132 9.48 20.65 -5.70
CA LEU A 132 8.73 21.77 -6.27
C LEU A 132 9.31 23.13 -5.83
N LEU A 133 9.60 23.29 -4.55
CA LEU A 133 10.18 24.52 -3.99
C LEU A 133 11.59 24.75 -4.53
N GLY A 134 12.40 23.70 -4.63
CA GLY A 134 13.71 23.73 -5.30
C GLY A 134 13.58 24.11 -6.78
N ALA A 135 12.57 23.57 -7.47
CA ALA A 135 12.25 23.91 -8.85
C ALA A 135 11.97 25.42 -9.02
N ALA A 136 11.08 25.95 -8.17
CA ALA A 136 10.70 27.35 -8.14
C ALA A 136 11.88 28.27 -7.79
N ALA A 137 12.70 27.90 -6.79
CA ALA A 137 13.86 28.68 -6.39
C ALA A 137 14.87 28.83 -7.53
N VAL A 138 15.19 27.74 -8.24
CA VAL A 138 16.10 27.79 -9.39
C VAL A 138 15.49 28.59 -10.54
N LEU A 139 14.18 28.50 -10.78
CA LEU A 139 13.51 29.33 -11.78
C LEU A 139 13.65 30.83 -11.47
N VAL A 140 13.47 31.24 -10.21
CA VAL A 140 13.69 32.63 -9.78
C VAL A 140 15.16 33.03 -9.99
N LEU A 141 16.09 32.16 -9.59
CA LEU A 141 17.53 32.39 -9.74
C LEU A 141 17.97 32.52 -11.20
N VAL A 142 17.33 31.82 -12.14
CA VAL A 142 17.63 31.92 -13.57
C VAL A 142 16.86 33.05 -14.24
N ALA A 143 15.65 33.39 -13.78
CA ALA A 143 14.84 34.46 -14.36
C ALA A 143 15.50 35.84 -14.25
N VAL A 144 16.11 36.15 -13.11
CA VAL A 144 16.82 37.42 -12.87
C VAL A 144 17.95 37.68 -13.90
N PRO A 145 18.91 36.76 -14.10
CA PRO A 145 19.95 36.93 -15.12
C PRO A 145 19.40 36.82 -16.55
N LEU A 146 18.36 36.02 -16.80
CA LEU A 146 17.76 35.90 -18.14
C LEU A 146 17.13 37.23 -18.60
N VAL A 147 16.51 38.00 -17.70
CA VAL A 147 15.97 39.34 -18.00
C VAL A 147 17.08 40.36 -18.26
N ARG A 148 18.21 40.25 -17.55
CA ARG A 148 19.32 41.21 -17.66
C ARG A 148 20.24 40.94 -18.85
N ALA A 149 20.45 39.68 -19.19
CA ALA A 149 21.32 39.25 -20.29
C ALA A 149 20.79 37.92 -20.87
N PRO A 150 19.81 37.97 -21.80
CA PRO A 150 19.21 36.77 -22.36
C PRO A 150 20.24 36.02 -23.20
N THR A 151 20.74 34.91 -22.65
CA THR A 151 21.62 33.98 -23.33
C THR A 151 20.91 32.66 -23.54
N SER A 152 21.14 32.01 -24.68
CA SER A 152 20.54 30.71 -25.00
C SER A 152 20.93 29.64 -23.96
N SER A 153 22.13 29.70 -23.38
CA SER A 153 22.61 28.79 -22.34
C SER A 153 21.77 28.84 -21.05
N LEU A 154 21.36 30.02 -20.59
CA LEU A 154 20.49 30.18 -19.42
C LEU A 154 19.09 29.60 -19.66
N ALA A 155 18.53 29.84 -20.86
CA ALA A 155 17.24 29.27 -21.26
C ALA A 155 17.28 27.74 -21.31
N TRP A 156 18.32 27.14 -21.90
CA TRP A 156 18.52 25.69 -21.91
C TRP A 156 18.71 25.12 -20.50
N THR A 157 19.48 25.80 -19.64
CA THR A 157 19.70 25.39 -18.25
C THR A 157 18.39 25.35 -17.44
N ALA A 158 17.54 26.37 -17.60
CA ALA A 158 16.20 26.38 -17.01
C ALA A 158 15.33 25.26 -17.59
N GLY A 159 15.31 25.10 -18.92
CA GLY A 159 14.51 24.08 -19.61
C GLY A 159 14.85 22.65 -19.17
N PHE A 160 16.13 22.27 -19.15
CA PHE A 160 16.56 20.95 -18.69
C PHE A 160 16.22 20.71 -17.23
N PHE A 161 16.35 21.73 -16.39
CA PHE A 161 16.05 21.60 -14.97
C PHE A 161 14.56 21.47 -14.69
N VAL A 162 13.70 22.28 -15.34
CA VAL A 162 12.24 22.15 -15.24
C VAL A 162 11.79 20.78 -15.74
N LEU A 163 12.36 20.31 -16.85
CA LEU A 163 12.04 18.99 -17.38
C LEU A 163 12.47 17.87 -16.41
N ALA A 164 13.69 17.95 -15.86
CA ALA A 164 14.19 16.98 -14.89
C ALA A 164 13.36 17.01 -13.60
N ALA A 165 13.03 18.19 -13.06
CA ALA A 165 12.18 18.33 -11.89
C ALA A 165 10.75 17.81 -12.15
N GLY A 166 10.19 18.08 -13.33
CA GLY A 166 8.88 17.56 -13.74
C GLY A 166 8.87 16.03 -13.85
N LEU A 167 9.92 15.42 -14.40
CA LEU A 167 10.08 13.97 -14.45
C LEU A 167 10.27 13.36 -13.05
N THR A 168 11.03 14.02 -12.17
CA THR A 168 11.20 13.61 -10.77
C THR A 168 9.87 13.67 -10.03
N LEU A 169 9.11 14.75 -10.15
CA LEU A 169 7.76 14.87 -9.56
C LEU A 169 6.80 13.82 -10.11
N TRP A 170 6.88 13.51 -11.40
CA TRP A 170 6.09 12.43 -12.01
C TRP A 170 6.48 11.04 -11.47
N ALA A 171 7.76 10.83 -11.15
CA ALA A 171 8.26 9.59 -10.57
C ALA A 171 7.91 9.43 -9.08
N ILE A 172 7.79 10.54 -8.33
CA ILE A 172 7.30 10.51 -6.94
C ILE A 172 5.79 10.28 -6.95
N ARG A 173 5.38 9.02 -6.80
CA ARG A 173 3.96 8.67 -6.73
C ARG A 173 3.40 8.96 -5.34
N PRO A 174 2.22 9.61 -5.23
CA PRO A 174 1.55 9.75 -3.95
C PRO A 174 1.19 8.36 -3.42
N VAL A 175 1.70 8.01 -2.25
CA VAL A 175 1.35 6.77 -1.56
C VAL A 175 0.08 7.03 -0.76
N ARG A 176 -1.01 6.30 -1.06
CA ARG A 176 -2.16 6.22 -0.15
C ARG A 176 -1.80 5.32 1.04
N GLY A 177 -2.37 5.63 2.22
CA GLY A 177 -1.93 5.20 3.55
C GLY A 177 -1.68 3.70 3.77
N SER A 178 -1.20 3.36 4.97
CA SER A 178 -0.79 2.00 5.37
C SER A 178 -1.93 0.98 5.45
N GLU A 179 -3.20 1.43 5.41
CA GLU A 179 -4.37 0.56 5.53
C GLU A 179 -4.40 -0.51 4.42
N THR A 180 -4.60 -1.75 4.86
CA THR A 180 -4.70 -2.93 4.00
C THR A 180 -6.10 -3.50 4.06
N PHE A 181 -6.82 -3.45 2.95
CA PHE A 181 -8.18 -3.95 2.88
C PHE A 181 -8.23 -5.35 2.27
N LEU A 182 -8.86 -6.31 2.96
CA LEU A 182 -9.08 -7.66 2.46
C LEU A 182 -10.44 -7.77 1.77
N LEU A 183 -10.44 -8.15 0.49
CA LEU A 183 -11.63 -8.31 -0.33
C LEU A 183 -11.79 -9.76 -0.76
N GLY A 184 -12.84 -10.43 -0.31
CA GLY A 184 -13.08 -11.84 -0.63
C GLY A 184 -14.55 -12.23 -0.52
N PRO A 185 -15.05 -13.12 -1.40
CA PRO A 185 -16.41 -13.65 -1.29
C PRO A 185 -16.60 -14.45 0.02
N ALA A 186 -17.84 -14.84 0.31
CA ALA A 186 -18.09 -15.81 1.39
C ALA A 186 -17.34 -17.11 1.10
N GLY A 187 -16.82 -17.78 2.14
CA GLY A 187 -16.08 -19.05 2.00
C GLY A 187 -14.59 -18.92 1.65
N SER A 188 -14.11 -17.75 1.21
CA SER A 188 -12.71 -17.57 0.78
C SER A 188 -11.65 -17.64 1.89
N GLY A 189 -12.03 -17.95 3.12
CA GLY A 189 -11.14 -18.03 4.28
C GLY A 189 -10.71 -16.68 4.86
N LYS A 190 -11.49 -15.59 4.68
CA LYS A 190 -11.17 -14.25 5.22
C LYS A 190 -10.83 -14.27 6.71
N THR A 191 -11.73 -14.83 7.52
CA THR A 191 -11.60 -14.87 8.98
C THR A 191 -10.42 -15.74 9.42
N LEU A 192 -10.22 -16.91 8.80
CA LEU A 192 -9.07 -17.77 9.09
C LEU A 192 -7.74 -17.13 8.71
N LEU A 193 -7.66 -16.48 7.54
CA LEU A 193 -6.48 -15.74 7.10
C LEU A 193 -6.18 -14.59 8.06
N PHE A 194 -7.20 -13.89 8.54
CA PHE A 194 -7.06 -12.88 9.56
C PHE A 194 -6.50 -13.44 10.88
N LEU A 195 -7.02 -14.56 11.38
CA LEU A 195 -6.50 -15.19 12.60
C LEU A 195 -5.04 -15.62 12.42
N ALA A 196 -4.68 -16.15 11.26
CA ALA A 196 -3.29 -16.49 10.94
C ALA A 196 -2.38 -15.24 10.88
N MET A 197 -2.86 -14.13 10.31
CA MET A 197 -2.16 -12.85 10.33
C MET A 197 -2.01 -12.29 11.74
N TYR A 198 -3.05 -12.40 12.58
CA TYR A 198 -3.01 -12.03 14.00
C TYR A 198 -1.94 -12.83 14.75
N THR A 199 -1.94 -14.16 14.63
CA THR A 199 -0.93 -15.01 15.27
C THR A 199 0.48 -14.65 14.81
N HIS A 200 0.66 -14.39 13.52
CA HIS A 200 1.95 -13.95 12.97
C HIS A 200 2.37 -12.57 13.52
N MET A 201 1.45 -11.61 13.62
CA MET A 201 1.71 -10.28 14.18
C MET A 201 2.12 -10.34 15.65
N VAL A 202 1.43 -11.15 16.46
CA VAL A 202 1.76 -11.32 17.88
C VAL A 202 3.14 -11.97 18.05
N ARG A 203 3.44 -13.04 17.30
CA ARG A 203 4.69 -13.80 17.43
C ARG A 203 5.91 -13.06 16.89
N GLU A 204 5.82 -12.48 15.70
CA GLU A 204 6.98 -11.92 14.98
C GLU A 204 7.19 -10.42 15.24
N PHE A 205 6.13 -9.69 15.57
CA PHE A 205 6.17 -8.23 15.69
C PHE A 205 5.83 -7.73 17.10
N SER A 206 5.76 -8.63 18.09
CA SER A 206 5.30 -8.33 19.45
C SER A 206 3.98 -7.54 19.44
N GLY A 207 3.08 -7.95 18.54
CA GLY A 207 1.93 -7.16 18.18
C GLY A 207 0.84 -7.06 19.25
N GLN A 208 0.06 -6.00 19.17
CA GLN A 208 -1.15 -5.76 19.93
C GLN A 208 -2.35 -5.70 18.98
N ARG A 209 -3.55 -5.80 19.55
CA ARG A 209 -4.80 -5.68 18.82
C ARG A 209 -5.74 -4.72 19.48
N GLU A 210 -6.57 -4.10 18.66
CA GLU A 210 -7.77 -3.41 19.06
C GLU A 210 -8.91 -3.84 18.13
N GLU A 211 -10.14 -3.87 18.64
CA GLU A 211 -11.29 -4.31 17.86
C GLU A 211 -12.52 -3.44 18.13
N VAL A 212 -13.32 -3.24 17.09
CA VAL A 212 -14.65 -2.62 17.16
C VAL A 212 -15.59 -3.51 16.38
N ILE A 213 -16.56 -4.10 17.07
CA ILE A 213 -17.53 -5.03 16.49
C ILE A 213 -18.91 -4.39 16.56
N PHE A 214 -19.62 -4.41 15.43
CA PHE A 214 -21.03 -4.11 15.33
C PHE A 214 -21.75 -5.39 14.91
N ALA A 215 -22.64 -5.90 15.75
CA ALA A 215 -23.44 -7.08 15.45
C ALA A 215 -24.92 -6.73 15.59
N ALA A 216 -25.78 -7.40 14.82
CA ALA A 216 -27.22 -7.17 14.88
C ALA A 216 -27.88 -7.72 16.16
N GLY A 217 -27.21 -8.65 16.85
CA GLY A 217 -27.66 -9.24 18.11
C GLY A 217 -26.86 -8.72 19.32
N GLU A 218 -27.53 -8.50 20.46
CA GLU A 218 -26.87 -8.13 21.71
C GLU A 218 -26.02 -9.30 22.25
N GLY A 219 -24.80 -9.00 22.69
CA GLY A 219 -23.94 -9.86 23.51
C GLY A 219 -23.33 -11.07 22.79
N GLU A 220 -24.15 -12.02 22.35
CA GLU A 220 -23.67 -13.32 21.89
C GLU A 220 -23.10 -13.29 20.46
N GLU A 221 -23.76 -12.58 19.54
CA GLU A 221 -23.27 -12.41 18.15
C GLU A 221 -22.01 -11.56 18.09
N GLU A 222 -21.89 -10.58 18.99
CA GLU A 222 -20.66 -9.82 19.15
C GLU A 222 -19.51 -10.71 19.66
N GLU A 223 -19.77 -11.52 20.69
CA GLU A 223 -18.77 -12.39 21.29
C GLU A 223 -18.22 -13.39 20.28
N LYS A 224 -19.07 -13.92 19.39
CA LYS A 224 -18.66 -14.83 18.29
C LYS A 224 -17.62 -14.22 17.35
N MET A 225 -17.60 -12.90 17.20
CA MET A 225 -16.65 -12.20 16.33
C MET A 225 -15.38 -11.75 17.06
N ARG A 226 -15.32 -11.88 18.39
CA ARG A 226 -14.11 -11.53 19.15
C ARG A 226 -12.99 -12.52 18.84
N ILE A 227 -11.76 -12.01 18.73
CA ILE A 227 -10.61 -12.87 18.41
C ILE A 227 -10.37 -13.91 19.50
N GLU A 228 -10.63 -13.61 20.78
CA GLU A 228 -10.57 -14.60 21.87
C GLU A 228 -11.46 -15.80 21.57
N ARG A 229 -12.72 -15.53 21.21
CA ARG A 229 -13.70 -16.56 20.94
C ARG A 229 -13.35 -17.33 19.68
N LEU A 230 -12.99 -16.63 18.61
CA LEU A 230 -12.58 -17.25 17.35
C LEU A 230 -11.36 -18.19 17.52
N LEU A 231 -10.39 -17.84 18.36
CA LEU A 231 -9.25 -18.69 18.67
C LEU A 231 -9.64 -19.87 19.56
N SER A 232 -10.48 -19.65 20.57
CA SER A 232 -10.99 -20.73 21.44
C SER A 232 -11.81 -21.74 20.66
N ASP A 233 -12.69 -21.29 19.77
CA ASP A 233 -13.51 -22.15 18.91
C ASP A 233 -12.60 -22.98 17.99
N LEU A 234 -11.54 -22.37 17.44
CA LEU A 234 -10.53 -23.10 16.68
C LEU A 234 -9.85 -24.19 17.52
N GLU A 235 -9.45 -23.91 18.76
CA GLU A 235 -8.84 -24.92 19.64
C GLU A 235 -9.78 -26.12 19.90
N ASP A 236 -11.10 -25.87 19.94
CA ASP A 236 -12.16 -26.89 20.03
C ASP A 236 -12.44 -27.61 18.69
N GLY A 237 -11.76 -27.22 17.61
CA GLY A 237 -11.93 -27.75 16.26
C GLY A 237 -13.19 -27.22 15.55
N LEU A 238 -13.73 -26.09 16.00
CA LEU A 238 -14.86 -25.40 15.40
C LEU A 238 -14.34 -24.29 14.47
N LEU A 239 -14.73 -24.36 13.20
CA LEU A 239 -14.38 -23.31 12.25
C LEU A 239 -15.24 -22.05 12.51
N PRO A 240 -14.67 -20.85 12.32
CA PRO A 240 -15.41 -19.60 12.38
C PRO A 240 -16.65 -19.63 11.47
N SER A 241 -17.80 -19.26 12.03
CA SER A 241 -19.03 -19.13 11.25
C SER A 241 -18.89 -17.98 10.24
N PRO A 242 -19.56 -18.06 9.08
CA PRO A 242 -19.59 -16.96 8.13
C PRO A 242 -20.15 -15.69 8.76
N THR A 243 -19.47 -14.55 8.56
CA THR A 243 -19.90 -13.24 9.03
C THR A 243 -21.28 -12.89 8.49
N GLY A 244 -22.20 -12.52 9.39
CA GLY A 244 -23.57 -12.21 9.03
C GLY A 244 -23.71 -10.92 8.22
N ALA A 245 -24.85 -10.83 7.56
CA ALA A 245 -25.23 -9.75 6.67
C ALA A 245 -25.31 -8.37 7.33
N ALA A 246 -25.50 -8.33 8.64
CA ALA A 246 -25.62 -7.11 9.43
C ALA A 246 -24.51 -7.00 10.48
N ASP A 247 -23.41 -7.74 10.28
CA ASP A 247 -22.28 -7.75 11.20
C ASP A 247 -21.05 -7.14 10.53
N LEU A 248 -20.26 -6.44 11.33
CA LEU A 248 -19.03 -5.78 10.93
C LEU A 248 -18.03 -5.84 12.09
N GLY A 249 -16.93 -6.57 11.88
CA GLY A 249 -15.77 -6.53 12.74
C GLY A 249 -14.69 -5.65 12.12
N VAL A 250 -14.18 -4.67 12.86
CA VAL A 250 -13.03 -3.87 12.46
C VAL A 250 -11.91 -4.10 13.45
N TYR A 251 -10.81 -4.68 12.99
CA TYR A 251 -9.68 -5.09 13.83
C TYR A 251 -8.44 -4.33 13.41
N ARG A 252 -7.79 -3.65 14.36
CA ARG A 252 -6.50 -3.02 14.16
C ARG A 252 -5.42 -3.86 14.83
N LEU A 253 -4.50 -4.38 14.02
CA LEU A 253 -3.30 -5.10 14.47
C LEU A 253 -2.11 -4.15 14.37
N SER A 254 -1.43 -3.89 15.48
CA SER A 254 -0.24 -3.05 15.55
C SER A 254 0.95 -3.86 16.06
N GLY A 255 2.18 -3.51 15.68
CA GLY A 255 3.39 -4.20 16.11
C GLY A 255 4.65 -3.44 15.73
N ARG A 256 5.83 -4.02 15.98
CA ARG A 256 7.12 -3.42 15.63
C ARG A 256 8.03 -4.41 14.93
N ARG A 257 8.43 -4.08 13.69
CA ARG A 257 9.46 -4.79 12.95
C ARG A 257 10.84 -4.35 13.44
N PHE A 258 11.70 -5.32 13.72
CA PHE A 258 13.03 -5.09 14.30
C PHE A 258 13.00 -4.21 15.57
N GLN A 259 11.90 -4.27 16.34
CA GLN A 259 11.62 -3.46 17.53
C GLN A 259 11.54 -1.93 17.33
N VAL A 260 11.74 -1.42 16.11
CA VAL A 260 11.84 0.02 15.82
C VAL A 260 10.78 0.50 14.83
N ALA A 261 10.48 -0.27 13.79
CA ALA A 261 9.59 0.18 12.72
C ALA A 261 8.14 -0.24 13.02
N PRO A 262 7.17 0.68 13.15
CA PRO A 262 5.78 0.31 13.40
C PRO A 262 5.20 -0.43 12.20
N VAL A 263 4.41 -1.46 12.48
CA VAL A 263 3.63 -2.19 11.49
C VAL A 263 2.18 -2.16 11.94
N GLU A 264 1.29 -1.67 11.09
CA GLU A 264 -0.14 -1.57 11.40
C GLU A 264 -0.99 -2.13 10.24
N PHE A 265 -1.99 -2.93 10.58
CA PHE A 265 -2.98 -3.47 9.64
C PHE A 265 -4.37 -3.29 10.20
N THR A 266 -5.29 -2.84 9.36
CA THR A 266 -6.72 -2.78 9.69
C THR A 266 -7.44 -3.85 8.88
N PHE A 267 -7.96 -4.87 9.55
CA PHE A 267 -8.77 -5.91 8.94
C PHE A 267 -10.25 -5.61 9.13
N LEU A 268 -11.03 -5.79 8.07
CA LEU A 268 -12.49 -5.71 8.12
C LEU A 268 -13.07 -7.09 7.87
N ASP A 269 -13.81 -7.60 8.83
CA ASP A 269 -14.65 -8.78 8.66
C ASP A 269 -16.09 -8.34 8.40
N TYR A 270 -16.60 -8.73 7.23
CA TYR A 270 -17.92 -8.35 6.73
C TYR A 270 -18.45 -9.42 5.79
N ALA A 271 -19.77 -9.46 5.61
CA ALA A 271 -20.40 -10.35 4.65
C ALA A 271 -19.92 -10.05 3.23
N GLY A 272 -19.43 -11.07 2.52
CA GLY A 272 -18.86 -10.95 1.17
C GLY A 272 -19.80 -10.33 0.11
N ARG A 273 -21.11 -10.25 0.38
CA ARG A 273 -22.08 -9.55 -0.48
C ARG A 273 -21.82 -8.05 -0.63
N TYR A 274 -21.14 -7.42 0.34
CA TYR A 274 -20.77 -6.01 0.31
C TYR A 274 -19.38 -5.76 -0.31
N ALA A 275 -18.75 -6.80 -0.87
CA ALA A 275 -17.49 -6.65 -1.59
C ALA A 275 -17.56 -5.66 -2.79
N PRO A 276 -18.67 -5.55 -3.56
CA PRO A 276 -18.76 -4.51 -4.58
C PRO A 276 -18.77 -3.10 -3.97
N PRO A 277 -17.96 -2.15 -4.45
CA PRO A 277 -18.01 -0.77 -4.00
C PRO A 277 -19.34 -0.14 -4.37
N LEU A 278 -19.93 0.61 -3.44
CA LEU A 278 -21.07 1.48 -3.71
C LEU A 278 -20.73 2.53 -4.78
N SER A 279 -21.70 2.89 -5.61
CA SER A 279 -21.64 4.12 -6.39
C SER A 279 -21.68 5.35 -5.49
N ARG A 280 -21.26 6.52 -6.00
CA ARG A 280 -21.26 7.77 -5.22
C ARG A 280 -22.66 8.13 -4.69
N SER A 281 -23.71 7.88 -5.48
CA SER A 281 -25.10 8.10 -5.07
C SER A 281 -25.57 7.13 -4.00
N GLU A 282 -25.20 5.86 -4.11
CA GLU A 282 -25.54 4.84 -3.11
C GLU A 282 -24.81 5.11 -1.78
N TYR A 283 -23.53 5.46 -1.84
CA TYR A 283 -22.77 5.86 -0.65
C TYR A 283 -23.39 7.07 0.05
N ALA A 284 -23.71 8.13 -0.71
CA ALA A 284 -24.36 9.31 -0.13
C ALA A 284 -25.75 8.99 0.45
N GLY A 285 -26.49 8.05 -0.15
CA GLY A 285 -27.75 7.54 0.39
C GLY A 285 -27.57 6.80 1.71
N ALA A 286 -26.63 5.86 1.77
CA ALA A 286 -26.30 5.09 2.96
C ALA A 286 -25.84 6.00 4.11
N VAL A 287 -24.94 6.95 3.83
CA VAL A 287 -24.49 7.95 4.81
C VAL A 287 -25.64 8.79 5.35
N LYS A 288 -26.59 9.21 4.50
CA LYS A 288 -27.77 9.96 4.96
C LYS A 288 -28.67 9.14 5.86
N GLN A 289 -28.85 7.85 5.57
CA GLN A 289 -29.66 6.95 6.41
C GLN A 289 -29.02 6.76 7.79
N VAL A 290 -27.72 6.48 7.83
CA VAL A 290 -26.96 6.37 9.10
C VAL A 290 -27.04 7.68 9.88
N ALA A 291 -26.76 8.81 9.22
CA ALA A 291 -26.78 10.14 9.83
C ALA A 291 -28.17 10.51 10.39
N ALA A 292 -29.25 10.12 9.70
CA ALA A 292 -30.61 10.34 10.17
C ALA A 292 -30.93 9.52 11.42
N ALA A 293 -30.47 8.26 11.49
CA ALA A 293 -30.67 7.39 12.65
C ALA A 293 -30.00 7.94 13.91
N VAL A 294 -28.75 8.41 13.79
CA VAL A 294 -27.98 8.94 14.93
C VAL A 294 -28.14 10.45 15.16
N LYS A 295 -28.93 11.14 14.32
CA LYS A 295 -29.17 12.60 14.36
C LYS A 295 -27.88 13.45 14.27
N VAL A 296 -26.96 13.03 13.41
CA VAL A 296 -25.68 13.72 13.15
C VAL A 296 -25.68 14.29 11.73
N GLU A 297 -24.86 15.31 11.45
CA GLU A 297 -24.73 15.84 10.09
C GLU A 297 -24.17 14.77 9.13
N PRO A 298 -24.78 14.54 7.94
CA PRO A 298 -24.30 13.54 6.98
C PRO A 298 -22.83 13.73 6.56
N ARG A 299 -22.34 14.98 6.52
CA ARG A 299 -20.93 15.26 6.23
C ARG A 299 -20.00 14.67 7.28
N GLN A 300 -20.33 14.82 8.56
CA GLN A 300 -19.54 14.27 9.65
C GLN A 300 -19.53 12.73 9.59
N VAL A 301 -20.67 12.09 9.34
CA VAL A 301 -20.68 10.63 9.16
C VAL A 301 -19.84 10.24 7.94
N GLY A 302 -20.09 10.84 6.77
CA GLY A 302 -19.39 10.47 5.53
C GLY A 302 -17.88 10.72 5.55
N ASP A 303 -17.43 11.75 6.27
CA ASP A 303 -16.01 12.08 6.37
C ASP A 303 -15.26 11.18 7.34
N TRP A 304 -15.91 10.71 8.41
CA TRP A 304 -15.24 10.02 9.52
C TRP A 304 -15.55 8.53 9.60
N ILE A 305 -16.66 8.06 9.00
CA ILE A 305 -16.98 6.64 8.86
C ILE A 305 -15.77 5.92 8.24
N GLY A 306 -15.42 4.76 8.78
CA GLY A 306 -14.19 4.04 8.41
C GLY A 306 -12.88 4.58 8.99
N ARG A 307 -12.88 5.40 10.05
CA ARG A 307 -11.70 5.58 10.93
C ARG A 307 -11.92 4.77 12.19
N PHE A 308 -10.90 4.03 12.63
CA PHE A 308 -11.03 3.13 13.78
C PHE A 308 -11.49 3.85 15.05
N GLU A 309 -10.86 4.98 15.39
CA GLU A 309 -11.17 5.80 16.56
C GLU A 309 -12.59 6.37 16.51
N TYR A 310 -13.02 6.79 15.32
CA TYR A 310 -14.37 7.27 15.12
C TYR A 310 -15.37 6.13 15.30
N LEU A 311 -15.12 4.95 14.73
CA LEU A 311 -15.99 3.79 14.87
C LEU A 311 -16.10 3.33 16.34
N LYS A 312 -15.00 3.39 17.10
CA LYS A 312 -15.01 3.09 18.54
C LYS A 312 -15.93 4.05 19.31
N GLN A 313 -15.73 5.36 19.13
CA GLN A 313 -16.57 6.38 19.76
C GLN A 313 -18.03 6.29 19.29
N PHE A 314 -18.23 6.05 18.00
CA PHE A 314 -19.54 5.94 17.37
C PHE A 314 -20.33 4.75 17.93
N ARG A 315 -19.66 3.62 18.18
CA ARG A 315 -20.26 2.46 18.84
C ARG A 315 -20.64 2.76 20.29
N GLU A 316 -19.72 3.35 21.05
CA GLU A 316 -19.94 3.70 22.47
C GLU A 316 -21.13 4.67 22.64
N GLN A 317 -21.30 5.60 21.69
CA GLN A 317 -22.32 6.64 21.77
C GLN A 317 -23.65 6.26 21.09
N TYR A 318 -23.63 5.49 20.00
CA TYR A 318 -24.78 5.28 19.12
C TYR A 318 -25.03 3.81 18.75
N GLY A 319 -24.42 2.85 19.45
CA GLY A 319 -24.50 1.43 19.10
C GLY A 319 -25.93 0.91 18.97
N GLY A 320 -26.85 1.36 19.83
CA GLY A 320 -28.26 0.96 19.80
C GLY A 320 -29.03 1.52 18.60
N GLU A 321 -28.80 2.78 18.25
CA GLU A 321 -29.45 3.44 17.10
C GLU A 321 -28.97 2.89 15.76
N VAL A 322 -27.69 2.50 15.69
CA VAL A 322 -27.05 1.99 14.48
C VAL A 322 -27.53 0.57 14.14
N ALA A 323 -27.92 -0.24 15.14
CA ALA A 323 -28.44 -1.58 14.93
C ALA A 323 -29.61 -1.62 13.94
N GLY A 324 -30.46 -0.58 13.93
CA GLY A 324 -31.60 -0.46 13.02
C GLY A 324 -31.27 -0.06 11.58
N VAL A 325 -30.01 0.27 11.28
CA VAL A 325 -29.55 0.75 9.97
C VAL A 325 -28.25 0.05 9.52
N MET A 326 -28.01 -1.17 9.98
CA MET A 326 -26.79 -1.94 9.65
C MET A 326 -26.64 -2.23 8.15
N ASP A 327 -27.74 -2.37 7.43
CA ASP A 327 -27.78 -2.55 5.97
C ASP A 327 -27.24 -1.34 5.20
N ALA A 328 -27.31 -0.14 5.77
CA ALA A 328 -26.67 1.07 5.26
C ALA A 328 -25.26 1.27 5.84
N PHE A 329 -25.09 1.01 7.14
CA PHE A 329 -23.84 1.26 7.86
C PHE A 329 -22.70 0.37 7.39
N VAL A 330 -22.91 -0.95 7.29
CA VAL A 330 -21.86 -1.91 6.87
C VAL A 330 -21.30 -1.58 5.48
N PRO A 331 -22.12 -1.44 4.41
CA PRO A 331 -21.56 -1.13 3.10
C PRO A 331 -20.96 0.28 3.02
N ALA A 332 -21.43 1.26 3.80
CA ALA A 332 -20.79 2.58 3.89
C ALA A 332 -19.39 2.48 4.53
N CYS A 333 -19.25 1.75 5.63
CA CYS A 333 -17.97 1.47 6.27
C CYS A 333 -17.02 0.74 5.32
N VAL A 334 -17.47 -0.34 4.68
CA VAL A 334 -16.69 -1.12 3.70
C VAL A 334 -16.24 -0.23 2.54
N HIS A 335 -17.15 0.54 1.94
CA HIS A 335 -16.83 1.44 0.84
C HIS A 335 -15.76 2.46 1.26
N ARG A 336 -15.89 3.07 2.43
CA ARG A 336 -14.98 4.11 2.90
C ARG A 336 -13.59 3.59 3.27
N HIS A 337 -13.51 2.41 3.89
CA HIS A 337 -12.24 1.73 4.10
C HIS A 337 -11.59 1.32 2.78
N LEU A 338 -12.39 0.78 1.85
CA LEU A 338 -11.89 0.47 0.52
C LEU A 338 -11.37 1.72 -0.17
N GLU A 339 -12.05 2.88 -0.13
CA GLU A 339 -11.56 4.13 -0.71
C GLU A 339 -10.22 4.61 -0.11
N ARG A 340 -10.02 4.44 1.20
CA ARG A 340 -8.82 4.88 1.93
C ARG A 340 -7.63 3.94 1.80
N ALA A 341 -7.89 2.66 1.58
CA ALA A 341 -6.87 1.62 1.57
C ALA A 341 -5.80 1.87 0.49
N GLY A 342 -4.54 1.96 0.92
CA GLY A 342 -3.37 1.97 0.04
C GLY A 342 -2.96 0.57 -0.42
N LYS A 343 -3.49 -0.48 0.20
CA LYS A 343 -3.32 -1.89 -0.16
C LYS A 343 -4.68 -2.57 -0.25
N VAL A 344 -4.93 -3.31 -1.33
CA VAL A 344 -6.14 -4.13 -1.45
C VAL A 344 -5.72 -5.55 -1.79
N LEU A 345 -6.08 -6.50 -0.93
CA LEU A 345 -5.79 -7.92 -1.09
C LEU A 345 -7.07 -8.66 -1.51
N PHE A 346 -7.07 -9.16 -2.73
CA PHE A 346 -8.14 -9.96 -3.32
C PHE A 346 -7.94 -11.44 -2.98
N LEU A 347 -8.89 -12.04 -2.27
CA LEU A 347 -8.81 -13.45 -1.90
C LEU A 347 -9.40 -14.36 -2.97
N ILE A 348 -8.64 -15.38 -3.34
CA ILE A 348 -9.05 -16.42 -4.27
C ILE A 348 -9.19 -17.69 -3.46
N ASP A 349 -10.39 -18.25 -3.43
CA ASP A 349 -10.62 -19.52 -2.75
C ASP A 349 -9.95 -20.67 -3.52
N GLY A 350 -9.03 -21.38 -2.86
CA GLY A 350 -8.35 -22.55 -3.41
C GLY A 350 -9.30 -23.67 -3.84
N ASP A 351 -10.48 -23.75 -3.24
CA ASP A 351 -11.51 -24.75 -3.59
C ASP A 351 -11.95 -24.60 -5.06
N HIS A 352 -12.07 -23.36 -5.53
CA HIS A 352 -12.40 -23.10 -6.93
C HIS A 352 -11.27 -23.49 -7.91
N ILE A 353 -10.04 -23.60 -7.42
CA ILE A 353 -8.89 -24.07 -8.19
C ILE A 353 -8.81 -25.59 -8.17
N VAL A 354 -9.14 -26.24 -7.06
CA VAL A 354 -9.31 -27.71 -7.02
C VAL A 354 -10.38 -28.14 -8.03
N ASP A 355 -11.51 -27.44 -8.05
CA ASP A 355 -12.63 -27.72 -8.97
C ASP A 355 -12.52 -26.98 -10.32
N PHE A 356 -11.31 -26.63 -10.75
CA PHE A 356 -11.09 -25.75 -11.90
C PHE A 356 -11.79 -26.24 -13.18
N HIS A 357 -11.72 -27.53 -13.48
CA HIS A 357 -12.34 -28.12 -14.68
C HIS A 357 -13.85 -28.34 -14.59
N GLN A 358 -14.45 -28.10 -13.42
CA GLN A 358 -15.90 -28.19 -13.20
C GLN A 358 -16.51 -26.77 -13.11
N GLU A 359 -17.12 -26.41 -11.99
CA GLU A 359 -17.72 -25.09 -11.78
C GLU A 359 -16.69 -24.01 -11.38
N GLY A 360 -15.51 -24.42 -10.94
CA GLY A 360 -14.45 -23.55 -10.43
C GLY A 360 -14.02 -22.48 -11.43
N ARG A 361 -13.77 -22.84 -12.70
CA ARG A 361 -13.41 -21.86 -13.75
C ARG A 361 -14.49 -20.80 -13.96
N ARG A 362 -15.78 -21.14 -13.86
CA ARG A 362 -16.89 -20.19 -14.00
C ARG A 362 -16.94 -19.23 -12.81
N ALA A 363 -16.75 -19.75 -11.59
CA ALA A 363 -16.68 -18.96 -10.37
C ALA A 363 -15.50 -17.97 -10.42
N LEU A 364 -14.30 -18.45 -10.76
CA LEU A 364 -13.08 -17.64 -10.91
C LEU A 364 -13.22 -16.57 -12.00
N THR A 365 -13.84 -16.91 -13.13
CA THR A 365 -14.08 -15.94 -14.21
C THR A 365 -14.91 -14.75 -13.73
N ARG A 366 -16.00 -15.01 -12.98
CA ARG A 366 -16.85 -13.97 -12.38
C ARG A 366 -16.10 -13.17 -11.32
N LEU A 367 -15.34 -13.86 -10.47
CA LEU A 367 -14.56 -13.26 -9.39
C LEU A 367 -13.53 -12.26 -9.94
N PHE A 368 -12.73 -12.66 -10.93
CA PHE A 368 -11.74 -11.79 -11.56
C PHE A 368 -12.39 -10.61 -12.31
N GLY A 369 -13.56 -10.82 -12.93
CA GLY A 369 -14.32 -9.72 -13.52
C GLY A 369 -14.82 -8.70 -12.47
N GLN A 370 -15.14 -9.14 -11.25
CA GLN A 370 -15.45 -8.25 -10.14
C GLN A 370 -14.20 -7.50 -9.67
N TYR A 371 -13.09 -8.20 -9.45
CA TYR A 371 -11.83 -7.58 -9.00
C TYR A 371 -11.27 -6.58 -10.01
N SER A 372 -11.35 -6.88 -11.32
CA SER A 372 -10.96 -5.95 -12.38
C SER A 372 -11.75 -4.63 -12.30
N ARG A 373 -13.07 -4.69 -12.07
CA ARG A 373 -13.93 -3.50 -11.88
C ARG A 373 -13.58 -2.72 -10.61
N VAL A 374 -13.27 -3.41 -9.51
CA VAL A 374 -12.80 -2.75 -8.29
C VAL A 374 -11.49 -2.00 -8.55
N MET A 375 -10.54 -2.62 -9.25
CA MET A 375 -9.28 -1.97 -9.63
C MET A 375 -9.50 -0.74 -10.52
N GLU A 376 -10.48 -0.77 -11.44
CA GLU A 376 -10.86 0.40 -12.26
C GLU A 376 -11.33 1.58 -11.43
N THR A 377 -12.24 1.33 -10.49
CA THR A 377 -12.81 2.36 -9.63
C THR A 377 -11.76 2.98 -8.71
N LEU A 378 -10.86 2.15 -8.16
CA LEU A 378 -9.90 2.56 -7.15
C LEU A 378 -8.64 3.23 -7.71
N GLY A 379 -8.25 2.90 -8.95
CA GLY A 379 -7.17 3.56 -9.68
C GLY A 379 -5.79 2.90 -9.54
N ARG A 380 -4.73 3.64 -9.90
CA ARG A 380 -3.35 3.12 -10.00
C ARG A 380 -2.47 3.45 -8.80
N ASP A 381 -3.00 4.17 -7.82
CA ASP A 381 -2.27 4.70 -6.66
C ASP A 381 -2.23 3.73 -5.47
N ARG A 382 -2.45 2.44 -5.74
CA ARG A 382 -2.58 1.38 -4.74
C ARG A 382 -1.80 0.15 -5.15
N VAL A 383 -1.44 -0.64 -4.14
CA VAL A 383 -0.91 -1.99 -4.36
C VAL A 383 -2.04 -2.98 -4.26
N TYR A 384 -2.13 -3.84 -5.28
CA TYR A 384 -3.09 -4.93 -5.31
C TYR A 384 -2.36 -6.24 -5.08
N GLY A 385 -2.88 -7.08 -4.18
CA GLY A 385 -2.42 -8.44 -3.99
C GLY A 385 -3.53 -9.41 -4.37
N PHE A 386 -3.21 -10.49 -5.06
CA PHE A 386 -4.09 -11.64 -5.27
C PHE A 386 -3.56 -12.77 -4.41
N VAL A 387 -4.36 -13.20 -3.44
CA VAL A 387 -3.97 -14.17 -2.42
C VAL A 387 -4.83 -15.41 -2.61
N VAL A 388 -4.24 -16.47 -3.14
CA VAL A 388 -4.87 -17.80 -3.16
C VAL A 388 -4.82 -18.36 -1.75
N THR A 389 -5.99 -18.55 -1.14
CA THR A 389 -6.14 -19.23 0.14
C THR A 389 -6.29 -20.74 -0.06
N LYS A 390 -6.14 -21.53 1.00
CA LYS A 390 -6.28 -23.00 0.98
C LYS A 390 -5.32 -23.68 -0.02
N ALA A 391 -4.09 -23.17 -0.15
CA ALA A 391 -3.11 -23.73 -1.08
C ALA A 391 -2.73 -25.18 -0.76
N ASP A 392 -2.87 -25.58 0.50
CA ASP A 392 -2.72 -26.95 1.03
C ASP A 392 -3.66 -27.97 0.35
N ARG A 393 -4.84 -27.54 -0.09
CA ARG A 393 -5.76 -28.42 -0.81
C ARG A 393 -5.29 -28.81 -2.20
N ILE A 394 -4.34 -28.03 -2.75
CA ILE A 394 -3.83 -28.16 -4.12
C ILE A 394 -2.44 -28.79 -4.13
N TYR A 395 -1.60 -28.43 -3.15
CA TYR A 395 -0.21 -28.88 -3.04
C TYR A 395 0.10 -29.35 -1.62
N ASP A 396 0.95 -30.35 -1.48
CA ASP A 396 1.47 -30.76 -0.18
C ASP A 396 2.50 -29.72 0.28
N LEU A 397 2.16 -28.98 1.34
CA LEU A 397 2.96 -27.86 1.83
C LEU A 397 3.82 -28.24 3.04
N ALA A 398 3.64 -29.42 3.63
CA ALA A 398 4.24 -29.79 4.91
C ALA A 398 5.78 -29.76 4.88
N GLU A 399 6.37 -30.13 3.74
CA GLU A 399 7.83 -30.16 3.53
C GLU A 399 8.35 -28.94 2.75
N ILE A 400 7.48 -28.04 2.30
CA ILE A 400 7.87 -26.88 1.50
C ILE A 400 8.14 -25.69 2.42
N ASP A 401 9.41 -25.38 2.65
CA ASP A 401 9.78 -24.16 3.39
C ASP A 401 9.22 -22.90 2.69
N GLU A 402 8.64 -21.98 3.47
CA GLU A 402 7.93 -20.79 2.99
C GLU A 402 8.78 -19.84 2.14
N THR A 403 10.09 -19.80 2.42
CA THR A 403 11.07 -18.92 1.75
C THR A 403 11.81 -19.61 0.60
N SER A 404 11.55 -20.91 0.40
CA SER A 404 12.24 -21.73 -0.59
C SER A 404 11.84 -21.43 -2.03
N VAL A 405 12.66 -21.94 -2.95
CA VAL A 405 12.34 -21.99 -4.38
C VAL A 405 11.08 -22.84 -4.63
N GLY A 406 10.82 -23.86 -3.80
CA GLY A 406 9.61 -24.70 -3.90
C GLY A 406 8.34 -23.86 -3.71
N ALA A 407 8.33 -22.98 -2.71
CA ALA A 407 7.23 -22.07 -2.48
C ALA A 407 6.99 -21.10 -3.65
N ALA A 408 8.06 -20.62 -4.29
CA ALA A 408 7.95 -19.82 -5.51
C ALA A 408 7.40 -20.62 -6.70
N ARG A 409 7.72 -21.92 -6.81
CA ARG A 409 7.17 -22.80 -7.85
C ARG A 409 5.68 -23.03 -7.67
N VAL A 410 5.20 -23.23 -6.43
CA VAL A 410 3.76 -23.33 -6.13
C VAL A 410 3.03 -22.07 -6.58
N GLU A 411 3.54 -20.88 -6.24
CA GLU A 411 2.95 -19.62 -6.70
C GLU A 411 2.93 -19.49 -8.22
N HIS A 412 4.04 -19.85 -8.90
CA HIS A 412 4.09 -19.78 -10.37
C HIS A 412 3.12 -20.75 -11.03
N ALA A 413 3.03 -21.99 -10.54
CA ALA A 413 2.13 -22.98 -11.12
C ALA A 413 0.66 -22.58 -10.97
N LEU A 414 0.25 -22.08 -9.80
CA LEU A 414 -1.09 -21.51 -9.60
C LEU A 414 -1.34 -20.29 -10.49
N TYR A 415 -0.33 -19.43 -10.60
CA TYR A 415 -0.43 -18.25 -11.45
C TYR A 415 -0.65 -18.61 -12.93
N ASP A 416 0.13 -19.55 -13.45
CA ASP A 416 0.07 -20.01 -14.83
C ASP A 416 -1.28 -20.67 -15.14
N LEU A 417 -1.81 -21.46 -14.20
CA LEU A 417 -3.17 -22.01 -14.33
C LEU A 417 -4.23 -20.92 -14.45
N LEU A 418 -4.14 -19.86 -13.62
CA LEU A 418 -5.10 -18.77 -13.64
C LEU A 418 -4.98 -17.89 -14.90
N LEU A 419 -3.82 -17.86 -15.57
CA LEU A 419 -3.65 -17.19 -16.87
C LEU A 419 -4.50 -17.81 -17.99
N GLU A 420 -5.03 -19.03 -17.81
CA GLU A 420 -6.01 -19.61 -18.76
C GLU A 420 -7.40 -18.93 -18.70
N ILE A 421 -7.62 -18.06 -17.72
CA ILE A 421 -8.87 -17.31 -17.54
C ILE A 421 -8.72 -15.90 -18.13
N ASN A 422 -9.55 -15.58 -19.12
CA ASN A 422 -9.49 -14.29 -19.82
C ASN A 422 -9.60 -13.07 -18.90
N THR A 423 -10.47 -13.11 -17.90
CA THR A 423 -10.63 -12.01 -16.94
C THR A 423 -9.42 -11.86 -16.00
N PHE A 424 -8.66 -12.93 -15.76
CA PHE A 424 -7.38 -12.83 -15.06
C PHE A 424 -6.27 -12.27 -15.98
N ASN A 425 -6.28 -12.62 -17.27
CA ASN A 425 -5.38 -12.02 -18.25
C ASN A 425 -5.52 -10.50 -18.35
N GLU A 426 -6.73 -9.96 -18.18
CA GLU A 426 -6.93 -8.50 -18.09
C GLU A 426 -6.17 -7.91 -16.89
N ILE A 427 -6.23 -8.56 -15.73
CA ILE A 427 -5.49 -8.16 -14.52
C ILE A 427 -3.98 -8.26 -14.76
N HIS A 428 -3.50 -9.36 -15.37
CA HIS A 428 -2.10 -9.52 -15.78
C HIS A 428 -1.64 -8.37 -16.68
N ASN A 429 -2.46 -7.97 -17.65
CA ASN A 429 -2.14 -6.87 -18.54
C ASN A 429 -2.09 -5.52 -17.82
N ARG A 430 -2.98 -5.28 -16.83
CA ARG A 430 -2.97 -4.08 -15.99
C ARG A 430 -1.70 -3.97 -15.12
N ALA A 431 -1.13 -5.10 -14.72
CA ALA A 431 0.10 -5.15 -13.92
C ALA A 431 1.31 -4.48 -14.61
N ARG A 432 1.24 -4.17 -15.92
CA ARG A 432 2.21 -3.32 -16.63
C ARG A 432 2.30 -1.88 -16.11
N SER A 433 1.26 -1.42 -15.44
CA SER A 433 1.09 -0.02 -15.02
C SER A 433 0.74 0.13 -13.53
N VAL A 434 0.31 -0.95 -12.90
CA VAL A 434 -0.14 -1.01 -11.51
C VAL A 434 0.66 -2.07 -10.76
N PRO A 435 1.14 -1.81 -9.53
CA PRO A 435 1.82 -2.82 -8.74
C PRO A 435 0.84 -3.91 -8.30
N VAL A 436 0.97 -5.09 -8.91
CA VAL A 436 0.17 -6.29 -8.62
C VAL A 436 1.07 -7.40 -8.10
N HIS A 437 0.72 -7.97 -6.96
CA HIS A 437 1.38 -9.12 -6.36
C HIS A 437 0.47 -10.33 -6.43
N PHE A 438 1.06 -11.50 -6.60
CA PHE A 438 0.38 -12.79 -6.54
C PHE A 438 1.02 -13.62 -5.42
N LEU A 439 0.20 -14.16 -4.53
CA LEU A 439 0.62 -14.90 -3.35
C LEU A 439 -0.26 -16.14 -3.19
N ALA A 440 0.34 -17.23 -2.72
CA ALA A 440 -0.38 -18.42 -2.28
C ALA A 440 -0.10 -18.62 -0.79
N VAL A 441 -1.14 -18.93 -0.02
CA VAL A 441 -1.06 -19.13 1.42
C VAL A 441 -1.93 -20.29 1.86
N SER A 442 -1.57 -20.84 3.01
CA SER A 442 -2.41 -21.75 3.77
C SER A 442 -2.46 -21.32 5.23
N THR A 443 -3.59 -21.57 5.87
CA THR A 443 -3.74 -21.44 7.32
C THR A 443 -3.39 -22.74 8.06
N ASP A 444 -3.26 -23.84 7.32
CA ASP A 444 -2.82 -25.15 7.81
C ASP A 444 -2.02 -25.90 6.74
N ALA A 445 -0.69 -25.79 6.83
CA ALA A 445 0.25 -26.46 5.95
C ALA A 445 0.33 -27.99 6.14
N THR A 446 -0.26 -28.51 7.22
CA THR A 446 -0.18 -29.94 7.58
C THR A 446 -1.25 -30.77 6.88
N LEU A 447 -2.28 -30.12 6.32
CA LEU A 447 -3.31 -30.78 5.54
C LEU A 447 -2.76 -31.36 4.25
N ARG A 448 -3.22 -32.57 3.92
CA ARG A 448 -2.87 -33.23 2.66
C ARG A 448 -3.78 -32.75 1.51
N PRO A 449 -3.26 -32.71 0.27
CA PRO A 449 -4.07 -32.36 -0.90
C PRO A 449 -5.26 -33.28 -1.10
N VAL A 450 -6.32 -32.73 -1.69
CA VAL A 450 -7.53 -33.50 -2.01
C VAL A 450 -7.18 -34.60 -3.02
N GLY A 451 -7.37 -35.88 -2.64
CA GLY A 451 -7.13 -37.05 -3.51
C GLY A 451 -5.84 -37.83 -3.24
N ALA A 452 -5.05 -37.47 -2.22
CA ALA A 452 -3.76 -38.12 -1.89
C ALA A 452 -3.85 -39.46 -1.10
N GLY A 453 -5.04 -40.05 -0.91
CA GLY A 453 -5.23 -41.42 -0.35
C GLY A 453 -6.05 -41.49 0.94
N GLU A 454 -6.80 -42.61 1.08
CA GLU A 454 -7.73 -43.04 2.15
C GLU A 454 -8.09 -42.00 3.23
N ASN A 455 -9.14 -41.20 2.96
CA ASN A 455 -9.86 -40.49 4.00
C ASN A 455 -10.56 -41.52 4.91
N ASN A 456 -9.95 -41.84 6.04
CA ASN A 456 -10.63 -42.51 7.16
C ASN A 456 -11.61 -41.54 7.82
N GLY A 457 -12.66 -41.09 7.11
CA GLY A 457 -13.94 -40.57 7.62
C GLY A 457 -13.97 -39.42 8.65
N GLU A 458 -12.86 -39.04 9.26
CA GLU A 458 -12.71 -37.92 10.17
C GLU A 458 -12.12 -36.79 9.34
N GLU A 459 -12.95 -35.83 8.96
CA GLU A 459 -12.44 -34.51 8.61
C GLU A 459 -11.52 -34.07 9.75
N GLU A 460 -10.21 -33.97 9.50
CA GLU A 460 -9.25 -33.44 10.46
C GLU A 460 -9.74 -32.04 10.83
N ARG A 461 -10.37 -31.93 12.00
CA ARG A 461 -10.89 -30.66 12.50
C ARG A 461 -9.69 -29.77 12.77
N LEU A 462 -9.62 -28.64 12.09
CA LEU A 462 -8.58 -27.65 12.28
C LEU A 462 -8.58 -27.17 13.74
N ARG A 463 -7.64 -27.67 14.54
CA ARG A 463 -7.49 -27.31 15.97
C ARG A 463 -6.45 -26.24 16.22
N GLN A 464 -5.49 -26.12 15.30
CA GLN A 464 -4.39 -25.18 15.43
C GLN A 464 -4.03 -24.63 14.04
N LEU A 465 -3.60 -23.37 14.00
CA LEU A 465 -3.09 -22.76 12.79
C LEU A 465 -1.63 -23.18 12.56
N TYR A 466 -1.37 -23.81 11.42
CA TYR A 466 -0.02 -24.04 10.87
C TYR A 466 0.16 -23.15 9.63
N PRO A 467 0.32 -21.83 9.82
CA PRO A 467 0.34 -20.90 8.71
C PRO A 467 1.51 -21.19 7.76
N TRP A 468 1.23 -21.09 6.46
CA TRP A 468 2.23 -21.12 5.40
C TRP A 468 2.20 -19.84 4.58
N ARG A 469 3.33 -19.13 4.53
CA ARG A 469 3.58 -17.87 3.78
C ARG A 469 2.74 -16.67 4.20
N ILE A 470 2.11 -16.70 5.37
CA ILE A 470 1.33 -15.57 5.89
C ILE A 470 2.19 -14.30 6.05
N GLY A 471 3.47 -14.46 6.40
CA GLY A 471 4.42 -13.35 6.46
C GLY A 471 4.62 -12.64 5.11
N ALA A 472 4.39 -13.31 3.97
CA ALA A 472 4.44 -12.68 2.65
C ALA A 472 3.21 -11.79 2.38
N VAL A 473 2.06 -12.14 2.94
CA VAL A 473 0.83 -11.30 2.89
C VAL A 473 1.04 -10.04 3.73
N VAL A 474 1.57 -10.20 4.93
CA VAL A 474 1.96 -9.09 5.82
C VAL A 474 2.99 -8.19 5.12
N LYS A 475 4.00 -8.76 4.46
CA LYS A 475 5.03 -7.98 3.72
C LYS A 475 4.56 -7.44 2.37
N CYS A 476 3.35 -7.75 1.92
CA CYS A 476 2.89 -7.37 0.58
C CYS A 476 2.92 -5.85 0.39
N GLY A 477 3.78 -5.39 -0.53
CA GLY A 477 3.96 -3.97 -0.86
C GLY A 477 4.62 -3.13 0.25
N PHE A 478 5.49 -3.73 1.07
CA PHE A 478 6.43 -3.05 1.98
C PHE A 478 7.84 -3.04 1.38
#